data_AF-A0A2J7RQG7-F1
#
_entry.id   AF-A0A2J7RQG7-F1
#
_cell.length_a   1.000
_cell.length_b   1.000
_cell.length_c   1.000
_cell.angle_alpha   90.00
_cell.angle_beta   90.00
_cell.angle_gamma   90.00
#
_symmetry.space_group_name_H-M   'P 1'
#
loop_
_entity.id
_entity.type
_entity.pdbx_description
1 polymer ?
#
loop_
_entity_poly.entity_id
_entity_poly.type
_entity_poly.pdbx_seq_one_letter_code
_entity_poly.pdbx_strand_id
1 'polypeptide(L)'
;MLTAMKKAAKCHPSQALQKHADLIPMLSLLAKVSVGSEIFISESLAETIAQYRALFLKLISSPIYHVRKLAAKAYERFMPFSSTYKSIVTVVDELCMHNRNCDGIHSSCLGFKENYLNGILLTLKYLLEKLKHDSENMSELKSKIPEIITVLKESVANCMIWDSCTYLNRVLCLELIEDKFNVVDTAYISSDETFKRILHVHKTLVNENLNNSFKPGLLLWAAKVVDVVVRKCYPQDLVSTWYNSYTLCSDYPDVVTSAFTSLKLRLLHDNKIDSAIKASLFIALLRVCLEITEECPTLFPLFDVMLVLMEGLKVNVVITFRELKKISVWFIGDRKNKSEYSKAALPVVTGLLSQYFAHGQCIELSTQILDFVLELSLCIKDRTDVMKYEEDFRLSAATAMHLLAPSLKAMLAEKSKEFSAEEVLKSTLEILLDVQLTLLQDEDNDVRKEAAKFVHAYTAEVNRTTMSMTVNPYASLRNLMKPDVLLTMLTVPQAMEFLWKKMHYTHDLESIKVKLSHGSHENVSITSPFDLGTNNIYNEETKIIDILGKSLLEIIKVANREERNELRKLIKYKCVEFKDDVRTVLSLLKRKESCKLIENYS
;
A
#
# COMPACT_ATOMS: atom_id res chain seq x y z
N MET A 1 -34.32 29.32 -1.34
CA MET A 1 -33.18 28.99 -0.46
C MET A 1 -32.76 30.17 0.41
N LEU A 2 -32.39 31.33 -0.16
CA LEU A 2 -31.94 32.52 0.58
C LEU A 2 -32.86 32.95 1.74
N THR A 3 -34.19 32.97 1.52
CA THR A 3 -35.17 33.33 2.56
C THR A 3 -35.16 32.36 3.74
N ALA A 4 -34.99 31.06 3.49
CA ALA A 4 -34.90 30.04 4.55
C ALA A 4 -33.62 30.21 5.37
N MET A 5 -32.48 30.45 4.70
CA MET A 5 -31.21 30.76 5.37
C MET A 5 -31.28 32.06 6.19
N LYS A 6 -31.92 33.12 5.67
CA LYS A 6 -32.14 34.37 6.42
C LYS A 6 -32.93 34.14 7.70
N LYS A 7 -33.96 33.27 7.65
CA LYS A 7 -34.77 32.91 8.83
C LYS A 7 -33.97 32.08 9.83
N ALA A 8 -33.19 31.11 9.37
CA ALA A 8 -32.37 30.28 10.23
C ALA A 8 -31.21 31.06 10.88
N ALA A 9 -30.50 31.90 10.11
CA ALA A 9 -29.40 32.72 10.64
C ALA A 9 -29.84 33.81 11.65
N LYS A 10 -31.15 34.06 11.80
CA LYS A 10 -31.73 34.98 12.79
C LYS A 10 -32.40 34.26 13.95
N CYS A 11 -32.32 32.93 14.02
CA CYS A 11 -33.01 32.18 15.05
C CYS A 11 -32.36 32.36 16.43
N HIS A 12 -33.19 32.27 17.48
CA HIS A 12 -32.71 32.32 18.86
C HIS A 12 -31.82 31.09 19.16
N PRO A 13 -30.75 31.20 19.99
CA PRO A 13 -29.84 30.09 20.30
C PRO A 13 -30.54 28.79 20.73
N SER A 14 -31.65 28.88 21.46
CA SER A 14 -32.46 27.74 21.91
C SER A 14 -33.18 26.98 20.77
N GLN A 15 -33.37 27.60 19.61
CA GLN A 15 -33.97 26.98 18.41
C GLN A 15 -32.92 26.67 17.34
N ALA A 16 -31.66 27.09 17.53
CA ALA A 16 -30.59 26.95 16.54
C ALA A 16 -30.27 25.49 16.24
N LEU A 17 -30.33 24.60 17.22
CA LEU A 17 -30.04 23.19 17.02
C LEU A 17 -31.02 22.54 16.01
N GLN A 18 -32.32 22.75 16.19
CA GLN A 18 -33.32 22.16 15.29
C GLN A 18 -33.29 22.86 13.92
N LYS A 19 -33.33 24.20 13.90
CA LYS A 19 -33.41 24.97 12.65
C LYS A 19 -32.15 24.91 11.80
N HIS A 20 -30.97 24.75 12.40
CA HIS A 20 -29.73 24.63 11.63
C HIS A 20 -29.53 23.20 11.12
N ALA A 21 -30.02 22.16 11.80
CA ALA A 21 -29.96 20.79 11.29
C ALA A 21 -30.69 20.67 9.93
N ASP A 22 -31.85 21.33 9.81
CA ASP A 22 -32.64 21.38 8.58
C ASP A 22 -31.94 22.11 7.41
N LEU A 23 -30.88 22.87 7.69
CA LEU A 23 -30.08 23.54 6.65
C LEU A 23 -29.09 22.61 5.95
N ILE A 24 -28.78 21.43 6.51
CA ILE A 24 -27.73 20.55 6.00
C ILE A 24 -27.93 20.19 4.51
N PRO A 25 -29.11 19.74 4.04
CA PRO A 25 -29.31 19.43 2.63
C PRO A 25 -29.08 20.65 1.72
N MET A 26 -29.53 21.83 2.16
CA MET A 26 -29.40 23.07 1.41
C MET A 26 -27.94 23.52 1.31
N LEU A 27 -27.22 23.51 2.43
CA LEU A 27 -25.80 23.85 2.48
C LEU A 27 -24.95 22.82 1.73
N SER A 28 -25.34 21.54 1.73
CA SER A 28 -24.67 20.49 0.96
C SER A 28 -24.76 20.74 -0.54
N LEU A 29 -25.91 21.23 -1.02
CA LEU A 29 -26.06 21.65 -2.42
C LEU A 29 -25.20 22.88 -2.72
N LEU A 30 -25.26 23.92 -1.86
CA LEU A 30 -24.50 25.16 -2.05
C LEU A 30 -22.98 24.95 -1.99
N ALA A 31 -22.51 24.04 -1.15
CA ALA A 31 -21.10 23.67 -1.03
C ALA A 31 -20.55 22.88 -2.24
N LYS A 32 -21.41 22.51 -3.20
CA LYS A 32 -21.05 21.90 -4.48
C LYS A 32 -21.21 22.85 -5.66
N VAL A 33 -21.81 24.03 -5.47
CA VAL A 33 -21.93 25.03 -6.53
C VAL A 33 -20.54 25.56 -6.84
N SER A 34 -20.18 25.62 -8.12
CA SER A 34 -18.99 26.36 -8.56
C SER A 34 -19.45 27.69 -9.14
N VAL A 35 -19.13 28.80 -8.48
CA VAL A 35 -19.33 30.12 -9.07
C VAL A 35 -18.12 30.37 -9.97
N GLY A 36 -18.34 30.44 -11.29
CA GLY A 36 -17.29 30.67 -12.28
C GLY A 36 -16.60 32.03 -12.11
N SER A 37 -15.56 32.25 -12.91
CA SER A 37 -14.80 33.51 -12.99
C SER A 37 -15.72 34.72 -13.18
N GLU A 38 -15.41 35.83 -12.49
CA GLU A 38 -16.23 37.06 -12.33
C GLU A 38 -16.75 37.71 -13.62
N ILE A 39 -16.27 37.29 -14.78
CA ILE A 39 -16.34 38.04 -16.05
C ILE A 39 -17.77 38.13 -16.61
N PHE A 40 -18.74 37.36 -16.09
CA PHE A 40 -20.13 37.33 -16.61
C PHE A 40 -21.24 37.42 -15.55
N ILE A 41 -20.95 37.83 -14.32
CA ILE A 41 -21.97 37.89 -13.25
C ILE A 41 -22.76 39.21 -13.37
N SER A 42 -24.06 39.13 -13.69
CA SER A 42 -24.98 40.28 -13.62
C SER A 42 -24.99 40.93 -12.23
N GLU A 43 -25.15 42.24 -12.13
CA GLU A 43 -25.16 42.99 -10.86
C GLU A 43 -26.10 42.40 -9.80
N SER A 44 -27.31 42.00 -10.18
CA SER A 44 -28.29 41.34 -9.30
C SER A 44 -27.81 39.99 -8.73
N LEU A 45 -27.01 39.25 -9.49
CA LEU A 45 -26.42 37.98 -9.04
C LEU A 45 -25.25 38.23 -8.10
N ALA A 46 -24.44 39.26 -8.35
CA ALA A 46 -23.36 39.68 -7.45
C ALA A 46 -23.90 40.08 -6.06
N GLU A 47 -24.98 40.86 -6.03
CA GLU A 47 -25.69 41.20 -4.80
C GLU A 47 -26.22 39.95 -4.08
N THR A 48 -26.82 39.02 -4.82
CA THR A 48 -27.34 37.77 -4.27
C THR A 48 -26.22 36.92 -3.66
N ILE A 49 -25.07 36.81 -4.34
CA ILE A 49 -23.86 36.12 -3.86
C ILE A 49 -23.33 36.80 -2.59
N ALA A 50 -23.29 38.13 -2.53
CA ALA A 50 -22.91 38.88 -1.33
C ALA A 50 -23.84 38.57 -0.14
N GLN A 51 -25.15 38.50 -0.37
CA GLN A 51 -26.12 38.13 0.66
C GLN A 51 -25.92 36.70 1.17
N TYR A 52 -25.62 35.74 0.29
CA TYR A 52 -25.30 34.37 0.68
C TYR A 52 -24.01 34.32 1.52
N ARG A 53 -22.93 35.00 1.08
CA ARG A 53 -21.67 35.09 1.84
C ARG A 53 -21.88 35.62 3.25
N ALA A 54 -22.65 36.70 3.39
CA ALA A 54 -22.98 37.27 4.70
C ALA A 54 -23.77 36.29 5.61
N LEU A 55 -24.60 35.41 5.02
CA LEU A 55 -25.32 34.38 5.77
C LEU A 55 -24.42 33.21 6.15
N PHE A 56 -23.51 32.78 5.28
CA PHE A 56 -22.55 31.73 5.61
C PHE A 56 -21.67 32.14 6.79
N LEU A 57 -21.15 33.38 6.82
CA LEU A 57 -20.38 33.92 7.94
C LEU A 57 -21.17 33.94 9.25
N LYS A 58 -22.50 34.10 9.22
CA LYS A 58 -23.33 33.96 10.42
C LYS A 58 -23.47 32.52 10.88
N LEU A 59 -23.49 31.57 9.94
CA LEU A 59 -23.65 30.14 10.21
C LEU A 59 -22.36 29.46 10.67
N ILE A 60 -21.19 30.09 10.53
CA ILE A 60 -19.93 29.52 11.03
C ILE A 60 -19.89 29.45 12.58
N SER A 61 -20.74 30.19 13.30
CA SER A 61 -20.91 30.08 14.75
C SER A 61 -21.96 29.04 15.18
N SER A 62 -22.54 28.30 14.23
CA SER A 62 -23.60 27.32 14.52
C SER A 62 -23.15 26.29 15.57
N PRO A 63 -24.04 25.81 16.45
CA PRO A 63 -23.71 24.73 17.38
C PRO A 63 -23.46 23.37 16.70
N ILE A 64 -23.88 23.19 15.44
CA ILE A 64 -23.74 21.94 14.69
C ILE A 64 -22.48 22.01 13.82
N TYR A 65 -21.50 21.16 14.11
CA TYR A 65 -20.23 21.10 13.37
C TYR A 65 -20.45 20.97 11.85
N HIS A 66 -21.38 20.12 11.42
CA HIS A 66 -21.63 19.89 10.00
C HIS A 66 -22.14 21.15 9.29
N VAL A 67 -22.97 21.95 9.97
CA VAL A 67 -23.44 23.24 9.45
C VAL A 67 -22.28 24.22 9.31
N ARG A 68 -21.39 24.31 10.31
CA ARG A 68 -20.18 25.14 10.23
C ARG A 68 -19.29 24.73 9.05
N LYS A 69 -19.01 23.43 8.93
CA LYS A 69 -18.20 22.84 7.85
C LYS A 69 -18.77 23.16 6.47
N LEU A 70 -20.07 22.93 6.27
CA LEU A 70 -20.72 23.20 4.99
C LEU A 70 -20.86 24.69 4.69
N ALA A 71 -21.12 25.53 5.71
CA ALA A 71 -21.17 26.98 5.55
C ALA A 71 -19.81 27.55 5.13
N ALA A 72 -18.72 27.11 5.78
CA ALA A 72 -17.35 27.49 5.42
C ALA A 72 -17.00 27.06 4.00
N LYS A 73 -17.36 25.83 3.60
CA LYS A 73 -17.15 25.33 2.25
C LYS A 73 -17.99 26.07 1.21
N ALA A 74 -19.25 26.37 1.52
CA ALA A 74 -20.11 27.17 0.63
C ALA A 74 -19.60 28.62 0.52
N TYR A 75 -19.05 29.20 1.59
CA TYR A 75 -18.41 30.50 1.55
C TYR A 75 -17.23 30.55 0.58
N GLU A 76 -16.34 29.54 0.63
CA GLU A 76 -15.26 29.36 -0.34
C GLU A 76 -15.79 29.33 -1.78
N ARG A 77 -16.81 28.52 -2.04
CA ARG A 77 -17.40 28.36 -3.38
C ARG A 77 -18.01 29.63 -3.95
N PHE A 78 -18.57 30.47 -3.09
CA PHE A 78 -19.16 31.75 -3.45
C PHE A 78 -18.13 32.89 -3.41
N MET A 79 -16.86 32.59 -3.14
CA MET A 79 -15.78 33.56 -3.16
C MET A 79 -15.20 33.70 -4.58
N PRO A 80 -15.18 34.91 -5.16
CA PRO A 80 -14.53 35.13 -6.44
C PRO A 80 -13.01 35.00 -6.36
N PHE A 81 -12.38 34.57 -7.45
CA PHE A 81 -10.93 34.36 -7.55
C PHE A 81 -10.10 35.60 -7.17
N SER A 82 -10.46 36.77 -7.71
CA SER A 82 -9.77 38.05 -7.43
C SER A 82 -9.83 38.45 -5.95
N SER A 83 -10.86 37.97 -5.24
CA SER A 83 -11.17 38.34 -3.86
C SER A 83 -10.70 37.31 -2.84
N THR A 84 -10.24 36.13 -3.26
CA THR A 84 -9.78 35.06 -2.37
C THR A 84 -8.68 35.55 -1.43
N TYR A 85 -7.64 36.22 -1.97
CA TYR A 85 -6.53 36.76 -1.17
C TYR A 85 -7.01 37.75 -0.10
N LYS A 86 -7.76 38.78 -0.50
CA LYS A 86 -8.28 39.80 0.41
C LYS A 86 -9.17 39.20 1.50
N SER A 87 -9.95 38.17 1.13
CA SER A 87 -10.84 37.48 2.06
C SER A 87 -10.06 36.66 3.09
N ILE A 88 -8.97 36.01 2.69
CA ILE A 88 -8.08 35.33 3.64
C ILE A 88 -7.53 36.32 4.66
N VAL A 89 -6.96 37.45 4.21
CA VAL A 89 -6.44 38.50 5.10
C VAL A 89 -7.52 38.97 6.07
N THR A 90 -8.73 39.25 5.57
CA THR A 90 -9.86 39.69 6.40
C THR A 90 -10.22 38.65 7.49
N VAL A 91 -10.28 37.37 7.13
CA VAL A 91 -10.60 36.30 8.09
C VAL A 91 -9.46 36.06 9.07
N VAL A 92 -8.20 36.27 8.67
CA VAL A 92 -7.05 36.26 9.57
C VAL A 92 -7.11 37.43 10.56
N ASP A 93 -7.51 38.62 10.12
CA ASP A 93 -7.75 39.75 11.02
C ASP A 93 -8.88 39.44 12.01
N GLU A 94 -9.96 38.78 11.58
CA GLU A 94 -11.02 38.30 12.46
C GLU A 94 -10.50 37.29 13.50
N LEU A 95 -9.59 36.39 13.10
CA LEU A 95 -8.92 35.47 14.03
C LEU A 95 -8.08 36.25 15.05
N CYS A 96 -7.27 37.22 14.62
CA CYS A 96 -6.47 38.08 15.49
C CYS A 96 -7.33 38.90 16.47
N MET A 97 -8.46 39.42 16.01
CA MET A 97 -9.40 40.15 16.86
C MET A 97 -10.10 39.23 17.87
N HIS A 98 -10.48 38.02 17.44
CA HIS A 98 -10.95 37.00 18.36
C HIS A 98 -9.86 36.67 19.41
N ASN A 99 -8.59 36.63 18.98
CA ASN A 99 -7.45 36.42 19.86
C ASN A 99 -7.38 37.45 20.99
N ARG A 100 -7.32 38.74 20.65
CA ARG A 100 -7.25 39.82 21.64
C ARG A 100 -8.44 39.85 22.60
N ASN A 101 -9.63 39.47 22.15
CA ASN A 101 -10.86 39.53 22.94
C ASN A 101 -11.04 38.35 23.91
N CYS A 102 -10.23 37.31 23.81
CA CYS A 102 -10.30 36.10 24.65
C CYS A 102 -9.22 36.04 25.74
N ASP A 103 -8.19 36.90 25.67
CA ASP A 103 -7.16 37.05 26.71
C ASP A 103 -7.67 37.69 28.03
N GLY A 104 -8.97 38.03 28.11
CA GLY A 104 -9.63 38.55 29.31
C GLY A 104 -10.36 37.48 30.12
N ILE A 105 -9.97 37.31 31.38
CA ILE A 105 -10.63 36.47 32.38
C ILE A 105 -12.12 36.87 32.49
N HIS A 106 -13.04 36.00 32.05
CA HIS A 106 -14.28 35.63 32.75
C HIS A 106 -15.20 34.74 31.88
N SER A 107 -15.75 33.73 32.55
CA SER A 107 -16.55 32.61 32.04
C SER A 107 -17.99 32.97 31.72
N SER A 108 -18.55 32.26 30.72
CA SER A 108 -19.96 31.82 30.56
C SER A 108 -20.34 31.56 29.09
N CYS A 109 -19.56 32.09 28.13
CA CYS A 109 -19.84 31.99 26.68
C CYS A 109 -18.91 31.03 25.91
N LEU A 110 -18.24 30.10 26.60
CA LEU A 110 -17.22 29.20 26.02
C LEU A 110 -17.72 28.45 24.77
N GLY A 111 -18.94 27.91 24.79
CA GLY A 111 -19.48 27.16 23.65
C GLY A 111 -19.71 27.99 22.38
N PHE A 112 -20.12 29.26 22.50
CA PHE A 112 -20.34 30.13 21.34
C PHE A 112 -19.02 30.65 20.77
N LYS A 113 -18.07 31.02 21.65
CA LYS A 113 -16.73 31.45 21.24
C LYS A 113 -15.97 30.32 20.53
N GLU A 114 -16.07 29.08 21.03
CA GLU A 114 -15.39 27.92 20.47
C GLU A 114 -15.95 27.49 19.10
N ASN A 115 -17.28 27.51 18.96
CA ASN A 115 -17.93 27.21 17.68
C ASN A 115 -17.59 28.26 16.62
N TYR A 116 -17.55 29.53 17.00
CA TYR A 116 -17.16 30.61 16.10
C TYR A 116 -15.69 30.50 15.68
N LEU A 117 -14.77 30.23 16.61
CA LEU A 117 -13.37 29.95 16.31
C LEU A 117 -13.23 28.77 15.34
N ASN A 118 -13.93 27.65 15.61
CA ASN A 118 -13.96 26.50 14.71
C ASN A 118 -14.43 26.88 13.30
N GLY A 119 -15.45 27.73 13.22
CA GLY A 119 -15.97 28.29 11.98
C GLY A 119 -14.97 29.14 11.20
N ILE A 120 -14.25 30.03 11.88
CA ILE A 120 -13.16 30.84 11.31
C ILE A 120 -12.06 29.93 10.75
N LEU A 121 -11.58 28.98 11.54
CA LEU A 121 -10.50 28.06 11.14
C LEU A 121 -10.91 27.19 9.93
N LEU A 122 -12.14 26.68 9.90
CA LEU A 122 -12.67 25.96 8.74
C LEU A 122 -12.75 26.84 7.49
N THR A 123 -13.15 28.11 7.65
CA THR A 123 -13.23 29.07 6.55
C THR A 123 -11.85 29.36 5.98
N LEU A 124 -10.85 29.61 6.83
CA LEU A 124 -9.45 29.75 6.42
C LEU A 124 -8.95 28.52 5.68
N LYS A 125 -9.26 27.31 6.19
CA LYS A 125 -8.84 26.05 5.56
C LYS A 125 -9.33 25.96 4.12
N TYR A 126 -10.64 26.14 3.89
CA TYR A 126 -11.19 26.03 2.54
C TYR A 126 -10.72 27.16 1.62
N LEU A 127 -10.58 28.39 2.11
CA LEU A 127 -10.03 29.49 1.30
C LEU A 127 -8.57 29.25 0.89
N LEU A 128 -7.76 28.61 1.73
CA LEU A 128 -6.39 28.21 1.38
C LEU A 128 -6.36 27.07 0.37
N GLU A 129 -7.28 26.09 0.47
CA GLU A 129 -7.47 25.05 -0.57
C GLU A 129 -7.77 25.65 -1.93
N LYS A 130 -8.68 26.63 -1.95
CA LYS A 130 -8.99 27.41 -3.14
C LYS A 130 -7.77 28.18 -3.65
N LEU A 131 -7.10 28.96 -2.80
CA LEU A 131 -5.94 29.75 -3.18
C LEU A 131 -4.84 28.87 -3.81
N LYS A 132 -4.58 27.69 -3.26
CA LYS A 132 -3.60 26.75 -3.80
C LYS A 132 -3.98 26.30 -5.21
N HIS A 133 -5.20 25.78 -5.36
CA HIS A 133 -5.73 25.35 -6.66
C HIS A 133 -5.67 26.47 -7.71
N ASP A 134 -5.97 27.70 -7.30
CA ASP A 134 -6.00 28.84 -8.21
C ASP A 134 -4.58 29.33 -8.55
N SER A 135 -3.65 29.23 -7.60
CA SER A 135 -2.24 29.60 -7.80
C SER A 135 -1.48 28.69 -8.76
N GLU A 136 -1.94 27.45 -8.95
CA GLU A 136 -1.41 26.55 -9.98
C GLU A 136 -1.69 27.09 -11.39
N ASN A 137 -2.72 27.93 -11.55
CA ASN A 137 -3.18 28.49 -12.80
C ASN A 137 -2.89 30.00 -12.96
N MET A 138 -2.47 30.70 -11.90
CA MET A 138 -2.29 32.15 -11.85
C MET A 138 -0.99 32.54 -11.11
N SER A 139 0.02 33.00 -11.85
CA SER A 139 1.35 33.34 -11.30
C SER A 139 1.32 34.47 -10.26
N GLU A 140 0.39 35.43 -10.37
CA GLU A 140 0.25 36.57 -9.43
C GLU A 140 -0.22 36.14 -8.04
N LEU A 141 -1.07 35.11 -7.94
CA LEU A 141 -1.50 34.56 -6.66
C LEU A 141 -0.36 33.79 -5.99
N LYS A 142 0.48 33.12 -6.78
CA LYS A 142 1.63 32.34 -6.30
C LYS A 142 2.65 33.18 -5.53
N SER A 143 2.91 34.42 -5.95
CA SER A 143 3.86 35.31 -5.26
C SER A 143 3.34 35.84 -3.91
N LYS A 144 2.03 35.82 -3.67
CA LYS A 144 1.39 36.33 -2.44
C LYS A 144 1.19 35.27 -1.35
N ILE A 145 1.33 33.98 -1.69
CA ILE A 145 1.17 32.85 -0.75
C ILE A 145 2.14 32.90 0.44
N PRO A 146 3.45 33.17 0.28
CA PRO A 146 4.39 33.16 1.41
C PRO A 146 4.06 34.18 2.50
N GLU A 147 3.60 35.37 2.10
CA GLU A 147 3.18 36.44 3.01
C GLU A 147 1.97 35.99 3.86
N ILE A 148 0.92 35.46 3.22
CA ILE A 148 -0.27 34.93 3.92
C ILE A 148 0.14 33.84 4.91
N ILE A 149 0.98 32.89 4.48
CA ILE A 149 1.41 31.78 5.33
C ILE A 149 2.13 32.31 6.58
N THR A 150 2.91 33.38 6.45
CA THR A 150 3.65 33.99 7.56
C THR A 150 2.70 34.59 8.59
N VAL A 151 1.78 35.46 8.15
CA VAL A 151 0.78 36.09 9.01
C VAL A 151 -0.15 35.04 9.66
N LEU A 152 -0.54 34.02 8.90
CA LEU A 152 -1.36 32.92 9.40
C LEU A 152 -0.63 32.12 10.49
N LYS A 153 0.66 31.81 10.31
CA LYS A 153 1.46 31.08 11.31
C LYS A 153 1.51 31.81 12.64
N GLU A 154 1.77 33.12 12.62
CA GLU A 154 1.79 33.95 13.83
C GLU A 154 0.42 33.97 14.51
N SER A 155 -0.64 34.18 13.73
CA SER A 155 -2.01 34.28 14.24
C SER A 155 -2.50 32.96 14.86
N VAL A 156 -2.18 31.83 14.22
CA VAL A 156 -2.59 30.49 14.63
C VAL A 156 -1.75 29.97 15.80
N ALA A 157 -0.46 30.29 15.87
CA ALA A 157 0.42 29.91 16.98
C ALA A 157 -0.11 30.43 18.32
N ASN A 158 -0.60 31.67 18.34
CA ASN A 158 -1.23 32.27 19.52
C ASN A 158 -2.49 31.50 19.97
N CYS A 159 -3.31 31.00 19.02
CA CYS A 159 -4.49 30.20 19.34
C CYS A 159 -4.18 28.84 19.98
N MET A 160 -3.04 28.23 19.65
CA MET A 160 -2.67 26.91 20.17
C MET A 160 -2.30 26.92 21.65
N ILE A 161 -1.88 28.07 22.18
CA ILE A 161 -1.36 28.23 23.55
C ILE A 161 -2.52 28.37 24.56
N TRP A 162 -3.74 28.63 24.09
CA TRP A 162 -4.87 28.89 24.98
C TRP A 162 -5.42 27.63 25.65
N ASP A 163 -5.60 27.74 26.95
CA ASP A 163 -6.26 26.71 27.79
C ASP A 163 -7.73 26.50 27.42
N SER A 164 -8.36 27.47 26.76
CA SER A 164 -9.75 27.43 26.33
C SER A 164 -9.97 26.82 24.93
N CYS A 165 -8.90 26.57 24.16
CA CYS A 165 -8.99 26.04 22.80
C CYS A 165 -9.04 24.51 22.82
N THR A 166 -10.13 23.93 22.30
CA THR A 166 -10.31 22.47 22.23
C THR A 166 -9.31 21.80 21.31
N TYR A 167 -9.00 20.52 21.56
CA TYR A 167 -8.10 19.76 20.71
C TYR A 167 -8.58 19.65 19.25
N LEU A 168 -9.88 19.68 19.00
CA LEU A 168 -10.43 19.73 17.64
C LEU A 168 -10.01 21.01 16.89
N ASN A 169 -10.04 22.16 17.56
CA ASN A 169 -9.57 23.41 16.98
C ASN A 169 -8.04 23.42 16.83
N ARG A 170 -7.30 22.84 17.79
CA ARG A 170 -5.84 22.66 17.68
C ARG A 170 -5.45 21.78 16.48
N VAL A 171 -6.24 20.75 16.13
CA VAL A 171 -6.06 19.97 14.89
C VAL A 171 -6.17 20.87 13.66
N LEU A 172 -7.22 21.68 13.55
CA LEU A 172 -7.40 22.59 12.42
C LEU A 172 -6.26 23.63 12.34
N CYS A 173 -5.83 24.15 13.49
CA CYS A 173 -4.66 25.01 13.57
C CYS A 173 -3.42 24.33 12.98
N LEU A 174 -3.12 23.08 13.38
CA LEU A 174 -2.01 22.30 12.82
C LEU A 174 -2.18 22.06 11.32
N GLU A 175 -3.39 21.79 10.85
CA GLU A 175 -3.65 21.61 9.42
C GLU A 175 -3.33 22.87 8.61
N LEU A 176 -3.68 24.04 9.14
CA LEU A 176 -3.43 25.34 8.50
C LEU A 176 -1.93 25.68 8.42
N ILE A 177 -1.16 25.36 9.46
CA ILE A 177 0.26 25.76 9.56
C ILE A 177 1.26 24.66 9.22
N GLU A 178 0.88 23.39 9.19
CA GLU A 178 1.81 22.25 9.07
C GLU A 178 1.42 21.22 7.98
N ASP A 179 0.23 21.30 7.36
CA ASP A 179 -0.22 20.39 6.30
C ASP A 179 0.09 20.89 4.87
N LYS A 180 -0.38 20.15 3.84
CA LYS A 180 -0.20 20.30 2.37
C LYS A 180 -0.29 21.70 1.76
N PHE A 181 -0.56 22.75 2.54
CA PHE A 181 -0.52 24.16 2.15
C PHE A 181 0.89 24.76 2.17
N ASN A 182 1.84 24.12 2.85
CA ASN A 182 3.25 24.56 2.94
C ASN A 182 4.17 23.85 1.94
N VAL A 183 3.77 23.67 0.67
CA VAL A 183 4.63 23.06 -0.39
C VAL A 183 5.77 23.99 -0.84
N VAL A 184 6.08 25.03 -0.09
CA VAL A 184 7.34 25.77 -0.23
C VAL A 184 8.29 25.15 0.77
N ASP A 185 9.08 24.17 0.32
CA ASP A 185 10.25 23.61 1.01
C ASP A 185 10.12 23.62 2.54
N THR A 186 9.29 22.73 3.11
CA THR A 186 9.11 22.70 4.57
C THR A 186 10.46 22.48 5.24
N ALA A 187 10.97 23.53 5.89
CA ALA A 187 12.14 23.47 6.75
C ALA A 187 11.96 22.33 7.76
N TYR A 188 12.98 21.49 7.87
CA TYR A 188 13.02 20.45 8.89
C TYR A 188 12.98 21.10 10.28
N ILE A 189 12.26 20.48 11.21
CA ILE A 189 12.27 20.88 12.61
C ILE A 189 13.46 20.23 13.33
N SER A 190 14.06 20.93 14.30
CA SER A 190 15.22 20.45 15.04
C SER A 190 14.89 19.23 15.91
N SER A 191 15.89 18.41 16.22
CA SER A 191 15.72 17.21 17.05
C SER A 191 15.16 17.55 18.45
N ASP A 192 15.58 18.68 19.04
CA ASP A 192 15.04 19.17 20.32
C ASP A 192 13.54 19.50 20.21
N GLU A 193 13.13 20.19 19.15
CA GLU A 193 11.72 20.52 18.91
C GLU A 193 10.88 19.26 18.65
N THR A 194 11.42 18.28 17.90
CA THR A 194 10.73 17.00 17.67
C THR A 194 10.45 16.28 18.99
N PHE A 195 11.45 16.18 19.86
CA PHE A 195 11.33 15.50 21.15
C PHE A 195 10.39 16.25 22.10
N LYS A 196 10.48 17.59 22.17
CA LYS A 196 9.58 18.42 22.98
C LYS A 196 8.12 18.24 22.59
N ARG A 197 7.81 18.20 21.28
CA ARG A 197 6.44 18.00 20.79
C ARG A 197 5.90 16.61 21.14
N ILE A 198 6.69 15.54 20.94
CA ILE A 198 6.28 14.17 21.32
C ILE A 198 6.09 14.05 22.83
N LEU A 199 7.01 14.62 23.62
CA LEU A 199 6.91 14.62 25.08
C LEU A 199 5.69 15.41 25.57
N HIS A 200 5.36 16.52 24.92
CA HIS A 200 4.14 17.27 25.21
C HIS A 200 2.89 16.42 24.95
N VAL A 201 2.82 15.74 23.80
CA VAL A 201 1.72 14.80 23.49
C VAL A 201 1.58 13.74 24.57
N HIS A 202 2.66 13.05 24.94
CA HIS A 202 2.63 12.03 25.99
C HIS A 202 2.13 12.58 27.33
N LYS A 203 2.72 13.69 27.80
CA LYS A 203 2.31 14.36 29.05
C LYS A 203 0.83 14.77 29.03
N THR A 204 0.33 15.21 27.88
CA THR A 204 -1.08 15.57 27.72
C THR A 204 -1.97 14.34 27.74
N LEU A 205 -1.62 13.25 27.05
CA LEU A 205 -2.42 12.03 27.01
C LEU A 205 -2.56 11.36 28.38
N VAL A 206 -1.48 11.35 29.17
CA VAL A 206 -1.46 10.72 30.51
C VAL A 206 -2.06 11.64 31.60
N ASN A 207 -2.36 12.90 31.30
CA ASN A 207 -2.90 13.83 32.30
C ASN A 207 -4.37 13.52 32.64
N GLU A 208 -4.59 12.78 33.72
CA GLU A 208 -5.93 12.42 34.21
C GLU A 208 -6.78 13.63 34.65
N ASN A 209 -6.14 14.75 34.99
CA ASN A 209 -6.80 15.98 35.43
C ASN A 209 -7.30 16.86 34.27
N LEU A 210 -7.21 16.39 33.02
CA LEU A 210 -7.78 17.08 31.86
C LEU A 210 -9.29 17.21 31.99
N ASN A 211 -9.77 18.44 31.97
CA ASN A 211 -11.20 18.74 32.01
C ASN A 211 -11.93 18.03 30.84
N ASN A 212 -12.94 17.24 31.19
CA ASN A 212 -13.69 16.37 30.27
C ASN A 212 -14.28 17.13 29.06
N SER A 213 -14.56 18.43 29.21
CA SER A 213 -15.07 19.27 28.10
C SER A 213 -14.06 19.49 26.96
N PHE A 214 -12.76 19.32 27.22
CA PHE A 214 -11.72 19.47 26.20
C PHE A 214 -11.26 18.15 25.59
N LYS A 215 -11.56 16.99 26.22
CA LYS A 215 -11.17 15.66 25.74
C LYS A 215 -11.60 15.34 24.29
N PRO A 216 -12.75 15.82 23.76
CA PRO A 216 -13.11 15.57 22.37
C PRO A 216 -12.04 16.05 21.39
N GLY A 217 -11.52 15.14 20.57
CA GLY A 217 -10.46 15.41 19.58
C GLY A 217 -9.03 15.31 20.12
N LEU A 218 -8.81 14.94 21.39
CA LEU A 218 -7.47 14.80 21.98
C LEU A 218 -6.60 13.77 21.22
N LEU A 219 -7.14 12.57 20.96
CA LEU A 219 -6.42 11.54 20.21
C LEU A 219 -6.13 11.98 18.77
N LEU A 220 -7.08 12.67 18.13
CA LEU A 220 -6.90 13.20 16.78
C LEU A 220 -5.79 14.27 16.74
N TRP A 221 -5.74 15.14 17.75
CA TRP A 221 -4.67 16.12 17.91
C TRP A 221 -3.32 15.45 18.13
N ALA A 222 -3.24 14.48 19.06
CA ALA A 222 -2.02 13.74 19.33
C ALA A 222 -1.49 13.03 18.06
N ALA A 223 -2.38 12.33 17.36
CA ALA A 223 -2.07 11.68 16.08
C ALA A 223 -1.59 12.69 15.03
N LYS A 224 -2.19 13.88 14.95
CA LYS A 224 -1.79 14.93 14.01
C LYS A 224 -0.44 15.55 14.36
N VAL A 225 -0.14 15.77 15.64
CA VAL A 225 1.18 16.26 16.07
C VAL A 225 2.27 15.26 15.70
N VAL A 226 2.04 13.97 15.96
CA VAL A 226 3.00 12.91 15.62
C VAL A 226 3.18 12.78 14.11
N ASP A 227 2.10 12.88 13.32
CA ASP A 227 2.17 12.94 11.85
C ASP A 227 3.09 14.07 11.37
N VAL A 228 2.86 15.29 11.87
CA VAL A 228 3.68 16.46 11.53
C VAL A 228 5.15 16.25 11.92
N VAL A 229 5.40 15.75 13.12
CA VAL A 229 6.77 15.56 13.64
C VAL A 229 7.53 14.53 12.81
N VAL A 230 6.92 13.39 12.48
CA VAL A 230 7.56 12.35 11.64
C VAL A 230 7.79 12.85 10.21
N ARG A 231 6.86 13.62 9.65
CA ARG A 231 7.01 14.21 8.29
C ARG A 231 8.08 15.29 8.22
N LYS A 232 8.30 16.05 9.30
CA LYS A 232 9.17 17.24 9.30
C LYS A 232 10.48 17.09 10.04
N CYS A 233 10.75 15.97 10.72
CA CYS A 233 12.07 15.76 11.32
C CYS A 233 13.14 15.56 10.23
N TYR A 234 14.38 15.93 10.56
CA TYR A 234 15.50 15.67 9.66
C TYR A 234 15.65 14.16 9.35
N PRO A 235 16.11 13.76 8.16
CA PRO A 235 16.35 12.36 7.82
C PRO A 235 17.22 11.61 8.84
N GLN A 236 18.29 12.23 9.34
CA GLN A 236 19.16 11.61 10.35
C GLN A 236 18.46 11.36 11.70
N ASP A 237 17.41 12.12 12.02
CA ASP A 237 16.65 12.01 13.26
C ASP A 237 15.41 11.12 13.11
N LEU A 238 15.14 10.57 11.92
CA LEU A 238 13.90 9.84 11.63
C LEU A 238 13.74 8.61 12.52
N VAL A 239 14.81 7.84 12.71
CA VAL A 239 14.79 6.61 13.52
C VAL A 239 14.48 6.93 14.98
N SER A 240 15.19 7.90 15.57
CA SER A 240 14.97 8.31 16.96
C SER A 240 13.60 8.96 17.17
N THR A 241 13.17 9.81 16.24
CA THR A 241 11.86 10.47 16.27
C THR A 241 10.72 9.46 16.23
N TRP A 242 10.76 8.52 15.30
CA TRP A 242 9.75 7.47 15.19
C TRP A 242 9.76 6.56 16.43
N TYR A 243 10.94 6.11 16.88
CA TYR A 243 11.05 5.23 18.03
C TYR A 243 10.58 5.89 19.33
N ASN A 244 10.87 7.18 19.53
CA ASN A 244 10.35 7.96 20.65
C ASN A 244 8.82 8.11 20.58
N SER A 245 8.26 8.29 19.38
CA SER A 245 6.82 8.38 19.18
C SER A 245 6.13 7.06 19.56
N TYR A 246 6.71 5.92 19.14
CA TYR A 246 6.22 4.60 19.48
C TYR A 246 6.32 4.32 20.99
N THR A 247 7.49 4.51 21.59
CA THR A 247 7.72 4.19 23.02
C THR A 247 6.90 5.05 23.97
N LEU A 248 6.72 6.34 23.67
CA LEU A 248 5.95 7.25 24.52
C LEU A 248 4.43 7.15 24.30
N CYS A 249 3.98 6.66 23.15
CA CYS A 249 2.55 6.61 22.80
C CYS A 249 2.04 5.19 22.56
N SER A 250 2.74 4.15 23.01
CA SER A 250 2.42 2.73 22.75
C SER A 250 1.00 2.35 23.17
N ASP A 251 0.49 2.96 24.23
CA ASP A 251 -0.84 2.71 24.78
C ASP A 251 -1.97 3.37 23.96
N TYR A 252 -1.62 4.12 22.91
CA TYR A 252 -2.56 4.90 22.09
C TYR A 252 -2.49 4.46 20.61
N PRO A 253 -3.28 3.43 20.22
CA PRO A 253 -3.29 2.84 18.88
C PRO A 253 -3.34 3.82 17.71
N ASP A 254 -4.21 4.82 17.79
CA ASP A 254 -4.45 5.79 16.72
C ASP A 254 -3.22 6.68 16.49
N VAL A 255 -2.51 7.03 17.57
CA VAL A 255 -1.31 7.87 17.52
C VAL A 255 -0.15 7.09 16.90
N VAL A 256 0.02 5.83 17.31
CA VAL A 256 1.02 4.91 16.76
C VAL A 256 0.76 4.65 15.26
N THR A 257 -0.49 4.40 14.89
CA THR A 257 -0.92 4.22 13.49
C THR A 257 -0.60 5.44 12.63
N SER A 258 -0.83 6.64 13.16
CA SER A 258 -0.47 7.90 12.50
C SER A 258 1.04 8.03 12.26
N ALA A 259 1.86 7.65 13.25
CA ALA A 259 3.32 7.66 13.14
C ALA A 259 3.81 6.74 11.99
N PHE A 260 3.29 5.52 11.92
CA PHE A 260 3.64 4.56 10.87
C PHE A 260 3.19 5.01 9.49
N THR A 261 1.95 5.52 9.36
CA THR A 261 1.43 6.02 8.09
C THR A 261 2.30 7.16 7.55
N SER A 262 2.70 8.07 8.42
CA SER A 262 3.59 9.19 8.11
C SER A 262 4.99 8.72 7.70
N LEU A 263 5.51 7.70 8.39
CA LEU A 263 6.78 7.07 8.08
C LEU A 263 6.76 6.39 6.70
N LYS A 264 5.71 5.63 6.39
CA LYS A 264 5.49 4.99 5.07
C LYS A 264 5.53 6.03 3.96
N LEU A 265 4.77 7.12 4.11
CA LEU A 265 4.74 8.22 3.14
C LEU A 265 6.11 8.86 2.95
N ARG A 266 6.87 9.08 4.03
CA ARG A 266 8.26 9.59 3.92
C ARG A 266 9.15 8.64 3.14
N LEU A 267 9.11 7.35 3.43
CA LEU A 267 9.97 6.37 2.75
C LEU A 267 9.68 6.26 1.25
N LEU A 268 8.42 6.45 0.84
CA LEU A 268 8.00 6.41 -0.56
C LEU A 268 8.32 7.69 -1.35
N HIS A 269 8.43 8.84 -0.69
CA HIS A 269 8.48 10.15 -1.38
C HIS A 269 9.71 11.01 -1.04
N ASP A 270 10.42 10.76 0.08
CA ASP A 270 11.58 11.54 0.51
C ASP A 270 12.89 10.89 0.02
N ASN A 271 13.38 11.37 -1.13
CA ASN A 271 14.62 10.91 -1.74
C ASN A 271 15.88 11.21 -0.91
N LYS A 272 15.77 12.02 0.17
CA LYS A 272 16.91 12.32 1.07
C LYS A 272 17.13 11.23 2.14
N ILE A 273 16.22 10.26 2.26
CA ILE A 273 16.41 9.12 3.15
C ILE A 273 17.30 8.09 2.46
N ASP A 274 18.58 8.09 2.84
CA ASP A 274 19.58 7.17 2.28
C ASP A 274 19.39 5.71 2.75
N SER A 275 20.19 4.81 2.17
CA SER A 275 20.13 3.39 2.49
C SER A 275 20.55 3.05 3.92
N ALA A 276 21.41 3.86 4.54
CA ALA A 276 21.87 3.62 5.91
C ALA A 276 20.76 3.94 6.92
N ILE A 277 20.06 5.07 6.75
CA ILE A 277 18.91 5.44 7.57
C ILE A 277 17.80 4.40 7.43
N LYS A 278 17.49 3.99 6.21
CA LYS A 278 16.47 2.97 5.97
C LYS A 278 16.84 1.61 6.62
N ALA A 279 18.12 1.23 6.58
CA ALA A 279 18.62 0.04 7.28
C ALA A 279 18.47 0.14 8.82
N SER A 280 18.86 1.28 9.40
CA SER A 280 18.68 1.53 10.84
C SER A 280 17.21 1.52 11.25
N LEU A 281 16.34 2.09 10.43
CA LEU A 281 14.89 2.07 10.65
C LEU A 281 14.34 0.65 10.61
N PHE A 282 14.75 -0.16 9.64
CA PHE A 282 14.35 -1.56 9.55
C PHE A 282 14.75 -2.35 10.81
N ILE A 283 15.97 -2.16 11.32
CA ILE A 283 16.44 -2.78 12.56
C ILE A 283 15.58 -2.34 13.75
N ALA A 284 15.24 -1.05 13.85
CA ALA A 284 14.42 -0.53 14.93
C ALA A 284 12.98 -1.11 14.89
N LEU A 285 12.38 -1.20 13.70
CA LEU A 285 11.06 -1.81 13.49
C LEU A 285 11.06 -3.31 13.83
N LEU A 286 12.12 -4.03 13.44
CA LEU A 286 12.28 -5.44 13.75
C LEU A 286 12.37 -5.68 15.27
N ARG A 287 13.10 -4.83 16.01
CA ARG A 287 13.15 -4.91 17.48
C ARG A 287 11.78 -4.75 18.10
N VAL A 288 10.99 -3.77 17.64
CA VAL A 288 9.60 -3.58 18.07
C VAL A 288 8.79 -4.85 17.81
N CYS A 289 8.87 -5.45 16.62
CA CYS A 289 8.17 -6.73 16.34
C CYS A 289 8.53 -7.85 17.30
N LEU A 290 9.79 -7.90 17.76
CA LEU A 290 10.28 -8.97 18.63
C LEU A 290 9.94 -8.75 20.11
N GLU A 291 9.70 -7.51 20.52
CA GLU A 291 9.24 -7.14 21.86
C GLU A 291 7.75 -7.44 22.06
N ILE A 292 6.94 -7.31 21.03
CA ILE A 292 5.51 -7.60 21.11
C ILE A 292 5.26 -9.10 20.93
N THR A 293 4.91 -9.77 22.03
CA THR A 293 4.74 -11.23 22.10
C THR A 293 3.34 -11.74 21.80
N GLU A 294 2.35 -10.84 21.63
CA GLU A 294 0.95 -11.17 21.38
C GLU A 294 0.41 -10.38 20.19
N GLU A 295 -0.65 -10.87 19.53
CA GLU A 295 -1.31 -10.15 18.44
C GLU A 295 -1.74 -8.75 18.90
N CYS A 296 -1.09 -7.72 18.34
CA CYS A 296 -1.33 -6.32 18.66
C CYS A 296 -1.81 -5.58 17.41
N PRO A 297 -3.12 -5.29 17.32
CA PRO A 297 -3.70 -4.64 16.16
C PRO A 297 -3.15 -3.26 15.81
N THR A 298 -2.48 -2.62 16.74
CA THR A 298 -1.94 -1.26 16.58
C THR A 298 -0.69 -1.21 15.70
N LEU A 299 -0.09 -2.35 15.41
CA LEU A 299 1.16 -2.48 14.67
C LEU A 299 0.96 -2.88 13.20
N PHE A 300 -0.25 -3.03 12.69
CA PHE A 300 -0.42 -3.43 11.28
C PHE A 300 0.24 -2.49 10.27
N PRO A 301 0.20 -1.16 10.46
CA PRO A 301 0.95 -0.24 9.61
C PRO A 301 2.48 -0.46 9.66
N LEU A 302 3.00 -1.14 10.70
CA LEU A 302 4.42 -1.49 10.81
C LEU A 302 4.84 -2.44 9.68
N PHE A 303 4.05 -3.49 9.41
CA PHE A 303 4.42 -4.47 8.37
C PHE A 303 4.42 -3.85 6.98
N ASP A 304 3.49 -2.95 6.70
CA ASP A 304 3.50 -2.13 5.49
C ASP A 304 4.78 -1.30 5.35
N VAL A 305 5.23 -0.66 6.43
CA VAL A 305 6.49 0.10 6.45
C VAL A 305 7.68 -0.83 6.22
N MET A 306 7.69 -2.01 6.86
CA MET A 306 8.75 -3.00 6.67
C MET A 306 8.83 -3.48 5.22
N LEU A 307 7.71 -3.69 4.54
CA LEU A 307 7.70 -4.08 3.13
C LEU A 307 8.32 -3.02 2.23
N VAL A 308 7.96 -1.75 2.43
CA VAL A 308 8.57 -0.62 1.70
C VAL A 308 10.10 -0.60 1.88
N LEU A 309 10.57 -0.93 3.09
CA LEU A 309 12.01 -1.01 3.37
C LEU A 309 12.66 -2.23 2.71
N MET A 310 11.99 -3.39 2.67
CA MET A 310 12.50 -4.60 2.03
C MET A 310 12.62 -4.48 0.51
N GLU A 311 11.64 -3.86 -0.16
CA GLU A 311 11.68 -3.66 -1.62
C GLU A 311 12.78 -2.67 -2.05
N GLY A 312 13.10 -1.70 -1.19
CA GLY A 312 14.04 -0.62 -1.51
C GLY A 312 15.50 -0.86 -1.09
N LEU A 313 15.80 -1.95 -0.37
CA LEU A 313 17.10 -2.12 0.27
C LEU A 313 17.61 -3.56 0.27
N LYS A 314 18.92 -3.69 0.06
CA LYS A 314 19.68 -4.85 0.51
C LYS A 314 20.07 -4.66 1.97
N VAL A 315 19.09 -4.56 2.88
CA VAL A 315 19.43 -4.52 4.30
C VAL A 315 19.89 -5.91 4.72
N ASN A 316 21.17 -5.98 5.02
CA ASN A 316 21.78 -7.14 5.63
C ASN A 316 21.50 -7.10 7.15
N VAL A 317 20.30 -7.49 7.58
CA VAL A 317 19.99 -7.70 9.01
C VAL A 317 20.22 -9.14 9.39
N VAL A 318 20.91 -9.35 10.51
CA VAL A 318 21.06 -10.66 11.13
C VAL A 318 19.82 -10.92 11.97
N ILE A 319 19.05 -11.92 11.57
CA ILE A 319 17.90 -12.44 12.33
C ILE A 319 18.16 -13.91 12.65
N THR A 320 17.81 -14.36 13.84
CA THR A 320 17.89 -15.79 14.21
C THR A 320 16.62 -16.54 13.82
N PHE A 321 16.72 -17.86 13.60
CA PHE A 321 15.54 -18.69 13.33
C PHE A 321 14.48 -18.61 14.46
N ARG A 322 14.92 -18.44 15.71
CA ARG A 322 14.02 -18.25 16.86
C ARG A 322 13.20 -16.96 16.74
N GLU A 323 13.84 -15.86 16.34
CA GLU A 323 13.20 -14.57 16.12
C GLU A 323 12.23 -14.62 14.94
N LEU A 324 12.62 -15.29 13.85
CA LEU A 324 11.74 -15.52 12.70
C LEU A 324 10.47 -16.28 13.11
N LYS A 325 10.61 -17.34 13.91
CA LYS A 325 9.47 -18.12 14.42
C LYS A 325 8.54 -17.30 15.30
N LYS A 326 9.05 -16.37 16.12
CA LYS A 326 8.21 -15.45 16.91
C LYS A 326 7.34 -14.58 16.02
N ILE A 327 7.91 -13.99 14.97
CA ILE A 327 7.18 -13.12 14.04
C ILE A 327 6.20 -13.94 13.18
N SER A 328 6.49 -15.22 12.93
CA SER A 328 5.64 -16.07 12.12
C SER A 328 4.25 -16.35 12.69
N VAL A 329 4.07 -16.24 14.01
CA VAL A 329 2.77 -16.45 14.68
C VAL A 329 1.69 -15.55 14.08
N TRP A 330 2.07 -14.36 13.63
CA TRP A 330 1.18 -13.32 13.12
C TRP A 330 0.55 -13.62 11.75
N PHE A 331 1.12 -14.56 10.97
CA PHE A 331 0.47 -15.04 9.75
C PHE A 331 -0.01 -16.49 9.86
N ILE A 332 0.55 -17.28 10.79
CA ILE A 332 0.15 -18.68 11.04
C ILE A 332 -1.15 -18.74 11.86
N GLY A 333 -1.32 -17.87 12.85
CA GLY A 333 -2.53 -17.77 13.68
C GLY A 333 -3.79 -17.46 12.86
N ASP A 334 -3.62 -16.80 11.71
CA ASP A 334 -4.70 -16.33 10.85
C ASP A 334 -5.20 -17.36 9.83
N ARG A 335 -4.75 -18.64 9.89
CA ARG A 335 -5.30 -19.72 9.04
C ARG A 335 -6.82 -19.87 9.11
N LYS A 336 -7.46 -19.28 10.12
CA LYS A 336 -8.92 -19.29 10.32
C LYS A 336 -9.61 -17.95 10.16
N ASN A 337 -8.88 -16.83 10.19
CA ASN A 337 -9.48 -15.50 10.14
C ASN A 337 -9.05 -14.77 8.86
N LYS A 338 -10.05 -14.26 8.14
CA LYS A 338 -9.90 -13.56 6.86
C LYS A 338 -9.61 -12.08 7.14
N SER A 339 -8.59 -11.82 7.94
CA SER A 339 -8.32 -10.47 8.41
C SER A 339 -7.45 -9.70 7.42
N GLU A 340 -7.61 -8.38 7.31
CA GLU A 340 -6.70 -7.55 6.51
C GLU A 340 -5.23 -7.67 6.97
N TYR A 341 -5.01 -8.19 8.17
CA TYR A 341 -3.74 -8.23 8.90
C TYR A 341 -2.73 -9.20 8.29
N SER A 342 -3.20 -10.35 7.81
CA SER A 342 -2.30 -11.37 7.25
C SER A 342 -1.75 -10.97 5.88
N LYS A 343 -2.34 -9.99 5.18
CA LYS A 343 -1.91 -9.51 3.86
C LYS A 343 -0.45 -9.04 3.86
N ALA A 344 -0.01 -8.24 4.84
CA ALA A 344 1.38 -7.76 4.89
C ALA A 344 2.33 -8.73 5.63
N ALA A 345 1.83 -9.46 6.63
CA ALA A 345 2.67 -10.30 7.50
C ALA A 345 3.40 -11.43 6.76
N LEU A 346 2.72 -12.13 5.84
CA LEU A 346 3.33 -13.23 5.08
C LEU A 346 4.49 -12.76 4.19
N PRO A 347 4.33 -11.71 3.35
CA PRO A 347 5.44 -11.09 2.63
C PRO A 347 6.61 -10.69 3.55
N VAL A 348 6.33 -10.06 4.70
CA VAL A 348 7.39 -9.67 5.64
C VAL A 348 8.18 -10.88 6.13
N VAL A 349 7.50 -11.96 6.54
CA VAL A 349 8.20 -13.15 7.02
C VAL A 349 9.01 -13.83 5.91
N THR A 350 8.50 -13.90 4.68
CA THR A 350 9.29 -14.41 3.55
C THR A 350 10.53 -13.55 3.27
N GLY A 351 10.42 -12.22 3.39
CA GLY A 351 11.57 -11.31 3.26
C GLY A 351 12.60 -11.49 4.37
N LEU A 352 12.16 -11.69 5.63
CA LEU A 352 13.05 -11.98 6.76
C LEU A 352 13.75 -13.34 6.61
N LEU A 353 13.04 -14.35 6.08
CA LEU A 353 13.65 -15.65 5.76
C LEU A 353 14.75 -15.49 4.69
N SER A 354 14.54 -14.66 3.67
CA SER A 354 15.59 -14.34 2.69
C SER A 354 16.81 -13.67 3.31
N GLN A 355 16.62 -12.79 4.29
CA GLN A 355 17.72 -12.19 5.03
C GLN A 355 18.45 -13.23 5.92
N TYR A 356 17.73 -14.14 6.55
CA TYR A 356 18.31 -15.25 7.33
C TYR A 356 19.31 -16.08 6.50
N PHE A 357 18.92 -16.47 5.28
CA PHE A 357 19.81 -17.23 4.38
C PHE A 357 20.95 -16.39 3.78
N ALA A 358 20.73 -15.09 3.50
CA ALA A 358 21.74 -14.24 2.88
C ALA A 358 23.02 -14.04 3.72
N HIS A 359 22.93 -14.18 5.05
CA HIS A 359 24.06 -13.95 5.97
C HIS A 359 24.95 -15.17 6.25
N GLY A 360 24.72 -16.29 5.56
CA GLY A 360 25.52 -17.51 5.78
C GLY A 360 25.40 -18.07 7.21
N GLN A 361 24.36 -17.70 7.95
CA GLN A 361 24.03 -18.30 9.26
C GLN A 361 23.33 -19.66 9.12
N CYS A 362 22.95 -20.05 7.90
CA CYS A 362 22.57 -21.42 7.60
C CYS A 362 23.85 -22.26 7.54
N ILE A 363 24.29 -22.75 8.71
CA ILE A 363 25.42 -23.67 8.78
C ILE A 363 24.98 -25.04 8.23
N GLU A 364 23.69 -25.41 8.41
CA GLU A 364 23.05 -26.62 7.86
C GLU A 364 21.52 -26.44 7.72
N LEU A 365 20.94 -26.92 6.61
CA LEU A 365 19.49 -27.07 6.40
C LEU A 365 18.89 -28.09 7.39
N SER A 366 18.43 -27.62 8.54
CA SER A 366 17.73 -28.48 9.51
C SER A 366 16.30 -28.82 9.07
N THR A 367 15.78 -29.97 9.52
CA THR A 367 14.37 -30.36 9.32
C THR A 367 13.39 -29.27 9.77
N GLN A 368 13.70 -28.56 10.86
CA GLN A 368 12.84 -27.48 11.39
C GLN A 368 12.69 -26.31 10.41
N ILE A 369 13.76 -25.98 9.69
CA ILE A 369 13.73 -24.92 8.67
C ILE A 369 12.90 -25.38 7.48
N LEU A 370 13.08 -26.63 7.04
CA LEU A 370 12.31 -27.20 5.94
C LEU A 370 10.81 -27.28 6.23
N ASP A 371 10.44 -27.74 7.42
CA ASP A 371 9.04 -27.77 7.88
C ASP A 371 8.43 -26.36 7.90
N PHE A 372 9.21 -25.36 8.34
CA PHE A 372 8.79 -23.95 8.35
C PHE A 372 8.56 -23.40 6.94
N VAL A 373 9.44 -23.72 5.99
CA VAL A 373 9.27 -23.29 4.58
C VAL A 373 8.09 -24.00 3.93
N LEU A 374 7.86 -25.28 4.24
CA LEU A 374 6.66 -26.00 3.80
C LEU A 374 5.40 -25.32 4.34
N GLU A 375 5.40 -24.93 5.62
CA GLU A 375 4.28 -24.23 6.25
C GLU A 375 3.96 -22.89 5.56
N LEU A 376 5.00 -22.10 5.27
CA LEU A 376 4.90 -20.87 4.48
C LEU A 376 4.33 -21.12 3.09
N SER A 377 4.80 -22.17 2.41
CA SER A 377 4.39 -22.53 1.05
C SER A 377 2.91 -22.92 0.99
N LEU A 378 2.43 -23.66 1.99
CA LEU A 378 1.01 -23.99 2.13
C LEU A 378 0.16 -22.73 2.38
N CYS A 379 0.63 -21.80 3.22
CA CYS A 379 -0.08 -20.53 3.44
C CYS A 379 -0.13 -19.65 2.18
N ILE A 380 0.94 -19.62 1.38
CA ILE A 380 0.96 -18.94 0.07
C ILE A 380 -0.09 -19.56 -0.85
N LYS A 381 -0.14 -20.90 -0.92
CA LYS A 381 -1.12 -21.63 -1.72
C LYS A 381 -2.56 -21.40 -1.28
N ASP A 382 -2.83 -21.36 0.02
CA ASP A 382 -4.19 -21.10 0.50
C ASP A 382 -4.70 -19.72 0.04
N ARG A 383 -3.82 -18.72 -0.06
CA ARG A 383 -4.17 -17.39 -0.58
C ARG A 383 -4.47 -17.38 -2.07
N THR A 384 -3.87 -18.27 -2.85
CA THR A 384 -4.17 -18.39 -4.27
C THR A 384 -5.42 -19.22 -4.53
N ASP A 385 -5.60 -20.32 -3.81
CA ASP A 385 -6.62 -21.32 -4.12
C ASP A 385 -7.94 -21.07 -3.37
N VAL A 386 -7.85 -20.81 -2.07
CA VAL A 386 -9.02 -20.65 -1.18
C VAL A 386 -9.54 -19.22 -1.21
N MET A 387 -8.63 -18.23 -1.31
CA MET A 387 -8.95 -16.80 -1.37
C MET A 387 -8.91 -16.24 -2.79
N LYS A 388 -9.14 -17.08 -3.80
CA LYS A 388 -9.02 -16.74 -5.22
C LYS A 388 -9.83 -15.53 -5.70
N TYR A 389 -10.83 -15.06 -4.96
CA TYR A 389 -11.63 -13.87 -5.30
C TYR A 389 -11.15 -12.59 -4.62
N GLU A 390 -10.17 -12.67 -3.72
CA GLU A 390 -9.67 -11.53 -2.96
C GLU A 390 -8.33 -11.05 -3.55
N GLU A 391 -8.37 -10.01 -4.39
CA GLU A 391 -7.21 -9.46 -5.12
C GLU A 391 -6.01 -9.17 -4.20
N ASP A 392 -6.24 -8.53 -3.06
CA ASP A 392 -5.19 -8.18 -2.09
C ASP A 392 -4.44 -9.41 -1.53
N PHE A 393 -5.15 -10.54 -1.34
CA PHE A 393 -4.51 -11.77 -0.85
C PHE A 393 -3.68 -12.45 -1.93
N ARG A 394 -4.13 -12.38 -3.20
CA ARG A 394 -3.35 -12.87 -4.34
C ARG A 394 -2.12 -12.01 -4.59
N LEU A 395 -2.25 -10.68 -4.48
CA LEU A 395 -1.12 -9.75 -4.53
C LEU A 395 -0.11 -10.03 -3.43
N SER A 396 -0.60 -10.24 -2.20
CA SER A 396 0.24 -10.64 -1.07
C SER A 396 0.98 -11.96 -1.32
N ALA A 397 0.32 -12.97 -1.90
CA ALA A 397 0.97 -14.22 -2.27
C ALA A 397 2.07 -13.99 -3.33
N ALA A 398 1.83 -13.12 -4.32
CA ALA A 398 2.81 -12.76 -5.32
C ALA A 398 4.03 -12.02 -4.73
N THR A 399 3.82 -11.07 -3.83
CA THR A 399 4.91 -10.39 -3.11
C THR A 399 5.70 -11.37 -2.26
N ALA A 400 5.03 -12.28 -1.56
CA ALA A 400 5.68 -13.31 -0.74
C ALA A 400 6.53 -14.25 -1.59
N MET A 401 6.04 -14.68 -2.76
CA MET A 401 6.80 -15.47 -3.73
C MET A 401 8.07 -14.74 -4.15
N HIS A 402 7.95 -13.49 -4.59
CA HIS A 402 9.10 -12.66 -4.96
C HIS A 402 10.15 -12.58 -3.84
N LEU A 403 9.72 -12.29 -2.62
CA LEU A 403 10.61 -12.17 -1.47
C LEU A 403 11.21 -13.51 -1.02
N LEU A 404 10.59 -14.65 -1.33
CA LEU A 404 11.07 -16.00 -1.01
C LEU A 404 12.15 -16.51 -2.00
N ALA A 405 12.22 -15.94 -3.22
CA ALA A 405 13.11 -16.43 -4.28
C ALA A 405 14.59 -16.55 -3.86
N PRO A 406 15.19 -15.57 -3.15
CA PRO A 406 16.58 -15.68 -2.68
C PRO A 406 16.80 -16.85 -1.71
N SER A 407 15.88 -17.07 -0.75
CA SER A 407 15.94 -18.23 0.16
C SER A 407 15.94 -19.55 -0.60
N LEU A 408 15.04 -19.72 -1.56
CA LEU A 408 14.93 -20.97 -2.33
C LEU A 408 16.23 -21.26 -3.10
N LYS A 409 16.84 -20.23 -3.68
CA LYS A 409 18.11 -20.37 -4.39
C LYS A 409 19.24 -20.79 -3.46
N ALA A 410 19.31 -20.21 -2.26
CA ALA A 410 20.28 -20.60 -1.24
C ALA A 410 20.08 -22.04 -0.77
N MET A 411 18.83 -22.43 -0.45
CA MET A 411 18.48 -23.78 -0.01
C MET A 411 18.85 -24.85 -1.05
N LEU A 412 18.62 -24.56 -2.33
CA LEU A 412 18.94 -25.47 -3.44
C LEU A 412 20.46 -25.59 -3.68
N ALA A 413 21.24 -24.58 -3.32
CA ALA A 413 22.70 -24.62 -3.41
C ALA A 413 23.33 -25.49 -2.29
N GLU A 414 22.69 -25.57 -1.12
CA GLU A 414 23.20 -26.26 0.06
C GLU A 414 22.91 -27.78 0.10
N LYS A 415 22.27 -28.36 -0.94
CA LYS A 415 21.81 -29.78 -0.99
C LYS A 415 22.73 -30.75 -0.24
N SER A 416 22.38 -31.00 1.03
CA SER A 416 23.05 -31.94 1.93
C SER A 416 22.45 -33.34 1.77
N LYS A 417 23.20 -34.36 2.22
CA LYS A 417 23.05 -35.78 1.89
C LYS A 417 21.92 -36.53 2.63
N GLU A 418 20.92 -35.85 3.19
CA GLU A 418 19.85 -36.50 3.98
C GLU A 418 18.55 -36.70 3.17
N PHE A 419 18.11 -37.96 3.08
CA PHE A 419 16.92 -38.39 2.32
C PHE A 419 15.60 -37.72 2.77
N SER A 420 15.43 -37.41 4.06
CA SER A 420 14.21 -36.76 4.59
C SER A 420 14.11 -35.29 4.21
N ALA A 421 15.25 -34.60 4.11
CA ALA A 421 15.33 -33.21 3.67
C ALA A 421 14.94 -33.07 2.20
N GLU A 422 15.28 -34.07 1.38
CA GLU A 422 14.98 -34.09 -0.06
C GLU A 422 13.47 -34.20 -0.35
N GLU A 423 12.71 -34.97 0.46
CA GLU A 423 11.27 -35.16 0.24
C GLU A 423 10.42 -33.94 0.66
N VAL A 424 10.75 -33.29 1.77
CA VAL A 424 10.09 -32.05 2.21
C VAL A 424 10.38 -30.92 1.22
N LEU A 425 11.64 -30.80 0.77
CA LEU A 425 12.04 -29.81 -0.22
C LEU A 425 11.34 -30.06 -1.57
N LYS A 426 11.21 -31.32 -2.00
CA LYS A 426 10.44 -31.70 -3.20
C LYS A 426 9.00 -31.20 -3.11
N SER A 427 8.29 -31.52 -2.04
CA SER A 427 6.88 -31.15 -1.84
C SER A 427 6.71 -29.62 -1.85
N THR A 428 7.63 -28.92 -1.20
CA THR A 428 7.68 -27.45 -1.15
C THR A 428 7.82 -26.85 -2.55
N LEU A 429 8.76 -27.34 -3.36
CA LEU A 429 9.01 -26.81 -4.70
C LEU A 429 7.83 -27.05 -5.66
N GLU A 430 7.19 -28.22 -5.58
CA GLU A 430 5.99 -28.51 -6.38
C GLU A 430 4.83 -27.55 -6.04
N ILE A 431 4.62 -27.24 -4.76
CA ILE A 431 3.62 -26.27 -4.30
C ILE A 431 3.93 -24.87 -4.86
N LEU A 432 5.16 -24.39 -4.65
CA LEU A 432 5.55 -23.04 -5.02
C LEU A 432 5.54 -22.82 -6.54
N LEU A 433 5.94 -23.83 -7.33
CA LEU A 433 5.84 -23.78 -8.79
C LEU A 433 4.40 -23.72 -9.28
N ASP A 434 3.50 -24.44 -8.62
CA ASP A 434 2.06 -24.38 -8.94
C ASP A 434 1.46 -23.00 -8.67
N VAL A 435 1.75 -22.47 -7.47
CA VAL A 435 1.32 -21.11 -7.08
C VAL A 435 1.88 -20.08 -8.06
N GLN A 436 3.17 -20.15 -8.38
CA GLN A 436 3.80 -19.19 -9.29
C GLN A 436 3.16 -19.22 -10.69
N LEU A 437 2.86 -20.42 -11.19
CA LEU A 437 2.20 -20.60 -12.48
C LEU A 437 0.79 -20.01 -12.47
N THR A 438 0.06 -20.19 -11.37
CA THR A 438 -1.28 -19.62 -11.15
C THR A 438 -1.23 -18.09 -11.12
N LEU A 439 -0.34 -17.50 -10.34
CA LEU A 439 -0.23 -16.04 -10.19
C LEU A 439 0.24 -15.33 -11.46
N LEU A 440 1.10 -15.97 -12.27
CA LEU A 440 1.50 -15.42 -13.59
C LEU A 440 0.35 -15.40 -14.61
N GLN A 441 -0.72 -16.16 -14.35
CA GLN A 441 -1.93 -16.25 -15.16
C GLN A 441 -3.12 -15.52 -14.53
N ASP A 442 -2.94 -14.85 -13.38
CA ASP A 442 -4.02 -14.18 -12.63
C ASP A 442 -4.80 -13.19 -13.50
N GLU A 443 -6.09 -12.95 -13.26
CA GLU A 443 -6.83 -11.96 -14.05
C GLU A 443 -6.37 -10.51 -13.78
N ASP A 444 -5.80 -10.26 -12.61
CA ASP A 444 -5.32 -8.94 -12.19
C ASP A 444 -3.89 -8.67 -12.72
N ASN A 445 -3.72 -7.54 -13.40
CA ASN A 445 -2.45 -7.15 -14.01
C ASN A 445 -1.35 -6.82 -12.98
N ASP A 446 -1.72 -6.24 -11.83
CA ASP A 446 -0.77 -5.91 -10.79
C ASP A 446 -0.30 -7.17 -10.04
N VAL A 447 -1.19 -8.14 -9.82
CA VAL A 447 -0.81 -9.48 -9.34
C VAL A 447 0.17 -10.16 -10.32
N ARG A 448 -0.11 -10.13 -11.63
CA ARG A 448 0.79 -10.67 -12.67
C ARG A 448 2.16 -10.02 -12.65
N LYS A 449 2.22 -8.68 -12.58
CA LYS A 449 3.49 -7.93 -12.54
C LYS A 449 4.29 -8.26 -11.29
N GLU A 450 3.64 -8.36 -10.14
CA GLU A 450 4.29 -8.70 -8.89
C GLU A 450 4.85 -10.13 -8.93
N ALA A 451 4.05 -11.08 -9.41
CA ALA A 451 4.47 -12.47 -9.59
C ALA A 451 5.66 -12.57 -10.55
N ALA A 452 5.69 -11.75 -11.60
CA ALA A 452 6.78 -11.73 -12.57
C ALA A 452 8.14 -11.37 -11.94
N LYS A 453 8.18 -10.64 -10.81
CA LYS A 453 9.40 -10.32 -10.07
C LYS A 453 10.09 -11.56 -9.48
N PHE A 454 9.34 -12.59 -9.10
CA PHE A 454 9.89 -13.87 -8.61
C PHE A 454 10.87 -14.48 -9.61
N VAL A 455 10.46 -14.59 -10.88
CA VAL A 455 11.28 -15.23 -11.91
C VAL A 455 12.58 -14.47 -12.09
N HIS A 456 12.51 -13.14 -12.08
CA HIS A 456 13.70 -12.29 -12.17
C HIS A 456 14.62 -12.49 -10.94
N ALA A 457 14.07 -12.46 -9.73
CA ALA A 457 14.83 -12.65 -8.50
C ALA A 457 15.51 -14.04 -8.42
N TYR A 458 14.84 -15.09 -8.90
CA TYR A 458 15.39 -16.45 -8.90
C TYR A 458 16.48 -16.64 -9.99
N THR A 459 16.20 -16.19 -11.22
CA THR A 459 17.02 -16.47 -12.41
C THR A 459 18.15 -15.47 -12.65
N ALA A 460 18.19 -14.32 -11.96
CA ALA A 460 19.22 -13.31 -12.17
C ALA A 460 20.64 -13.85 -11.88
N GLU A 461 21.34 -14.23 -12.94
CA GLU A 461 22.79 -14.19 -13.05
C GLU A 461 23.23 -12.75 -13.41
N VAL A 462 23.84 -12.05 -12.44
CA VAL A 462 24.97 -11.10 -12.55
C VAL A 462 24.97 -9.93 -13.58
N ASN A 463 24.00 -9.71 -14.46
CA ASN A 463 24.03 -8.53 -15.36
C ASN A 463 23.25 -7.33 -14.81
N ARG A 464 23.95 -6.54 -13.97
CA ARG A 464 23.50 -5.36 -13.21
C ARG A 464 23.27 -4.07 -14.03
N THR A 465 22.67 -4.11 -15.23
CA THR A 465 22.56 -2.89 -16.05
C THR A 465 21.15 -2.42 -16.41
N THR A 466 20.08 -3.07 -15.93
CA THR A 466 18.72 -2.59 -16.21
C THR A 466 17.78 -2.77 -15.02
N MET A 467 17.90 -1.90 -14.00
CA MET A 467 16.89 -1.75 -12.93
C MET A 467 15.65 -0.93 -13.36
N SER A 468 15.42 -0.78 -14.66
CA SER A 468 14.28 -0.08 -15.23
C SER A 468 13.80 -0.86 -16.45
N MET A 469 13.19 -2.03 -16.24
CA MET A 469 12.39 -2.65 -17.28
C MET A 469 11.09 -3.16 -16.67
N THR A 470 10.00 -2.69 -17.27
CA THR A 470 8.66 -3.27 -17.17
C THR A 470 8.76 -4.80 -17.23
N VAL A 471 8.58 -5.47 -16.10
CA VAL A 471 8.68 -6.92 -16.02
C VAL A 471 7.46 -7.49 -16.75
N ASN A 472 7.70 -8.10 -17.92
CA ASN A 472 6.62 -8.67 -18.74
C ASN A 472 6.23 -10.05 -18.18
N PRO A 473 4.98 -10.26 -17.71
CA PRO A 473 4.56 -11.53 -17.11
C PRO A 473 4.69 -12.73 -18.05
N TYR A 474 4.45 -12.56 -19.36
CA TYR A 474 4.60 -13.62 -20.35
C TYR A 474 6.06 -14.02 -20.57
N ALA A 475 6.96 -13.03 -20.63
CA ALA A 475 8.39 -13.31 -20.71
C ALA A 475 8.88 -14.05 -19.45
N SER A 476 8.40 -13.64 -18.27
CA SER A 476 8.68 -14.33 -17.00
C SER A 476 8.14 -15.76 -16.99
N LEU A 477 6.91 -15.99 -17.45
CA LEU A 477 6.35 -17.34 -17.58
C LEU A 477 7.19 -18.22 -18.50
N ARG A 478 7.55 -17.71 -19.68
CA ARG A 478 8.40 -18.43 -20.64
C ARG A 478 9.75 -18.77 -20.04
N ASN A 479 10.36 -17.85 -19.28
CA ASN A 479 11.64 -18.06 -18.61
C ASN A 479 11.55 -19.10 -17.50
N LEU A 480 10.53 -19.02 -16.64
CA LEU A 480 10.30 -19.98 -15.55
C LEU A 480 10.13 -21.40 -16.08
N MET A 481 9.42 -21.54 -17.20
CA MET A 481 9.17 -22.83 -17.82
C MET A 481 10.35 -23.36 -18.63
N LYS A 482 11.48 -22.64 -18.77
CA LYS A 482 12.60 -23.18 -19.54
C LYS A 482 13.18 -24.45 -18.88
N PRO A 483 13.61 -25.45 -19.68
CA PRO A 483 14.14 -26.71 -19.16
C PRO A 483 15.30 -26.53 -18.18
N ASP A 484 16.26 -25.66 -18.49
CA ASP A 484 17.40 -25.36 -17.64
C ASP A 484 16.98 -24.78 -16.29
N VAL A 485 16.03 -23.84 -16.28
CA VAL A 485 15.49 -23.24 -15.05
C VAL A 485 14.69 -24.26 -14.23
N LEU A 486 13.83 -25.06 -14.86
CA LEU A 486 13.06 -26.09 -14.14
C LEU A 486 13.99 -27.13 -13.52
N LEU A 487 15.09 -27.49 -14.20
CA LEU A 487 16.05 -28.47 -13.72
C LEU A 487 17.00 -27.94 -12.63
N THR A 488 17.03 -26.63 -12.36
CA THR A 488 17.68 -26.14 -11.12
C THR A 488 16.82 -26.38 -9.88
N MET A 489 15.50 -26.46 -10.04
CA MET A 489 14.55 -26.72 -8.95
C MET A 489 14.24 -28.20 -8.80
N LEU A 490 13.92 -28.88 -9.91
CA LEU A 490 13.36 -30.23 -9.93
C LEU A 490 14.33 -31.22 -10.59
N THR A 491 14.27 -32.49 -10.18
CA THR A 491 14.92 -33.57 -10.93
C THR A 491 14.19 -33.81 -12.26
N VAL A 492 14.84 -34.50 -13.20
CA VAL A 492 14.23 -34.83 -14.50
C VAL A 492 12.87 -35.53 -14.34
N PRO A 493 12.71 -36.60 -13.53
CA PRO A 493 11.39 -37.22 -13.33
C PRO A 493 10.34 -36.26 -12.74
N GLN A 494 10.73 -35.43 -11.78
CA GLN A 494 9.84 -34.47 -11.13
C GLN A 494 9.36 -33.38 -12.10
N ALA A 495 10.28 -32.79 -12.87
CA ALA A 495 9.95 -31.77 -13.85
C ALA A 495 9.01 -32.30 -14.93
N MET A 496 9.22 -33.56 -15.36
CA MET A 496 8.33 -34.22 -16.31
C MET A 496 6.93 -34.44 -15.73
N GLU A 497 6.81 -34.95 -14.50
CA GLU A 497 5.53 -35.16 -13.84
C GLU A 497 4.77 -33.84 -13.63
N PHE A 498 5.48 -32.80 -13.18
CA PHE A 498 4.92 -31.45 -12.99
C PHE A 498 4.34 -30.88 -14.30
N LEU A 499 5.14 -30.85 -15.38
CA LEU A 499 4.70 -30.34 -16.68
C LEU A 499 3.52 -31.14 -17.24
N TRP A 500 3.59 -32.47 -17.13
CA TRP A 500 2.52 -33.36 -17.60
C TRP A 500 1.21 -33.13 -16.85
N LYS A 501 1.28 -33.01 -15.51
CA LYS A 501 0.11 -32.72 -14.67
C LYS A 501 -0.54 -31.40 -15.09
N LYS A 502 0.25 -30.36 -15.33
CA LYS A 502 -0.27 -29.03 -15.70
C LYS A 502 -0.86 -28.95 -17.11
N MET A 503 -0.31 -29.71 -18.05
CA MET A 503 -0.95 -29.89 -19.37
C MET A 503 -2.31 -30.60 -19.28
N HIS A 504 -2.52 -31.50 -18.32
CA HIS A 504 -3.83 -32.17 -18.14
C HIS A 504 -4.89 -31.28 -17.51
N TYR A 505 -4.54 -30.42 -16.54
CA TYR A 505 -5.51 -29.56 -15.85
C TYR A 505 -6.04 -28.41 -16.71
N THR A 506 -5.39 -28.10 -17.84
CA THR A 506 -5.82 -27.06 -18.80
C THR A 506 -6.86 -27.57 -19.82
N HIS A 507 -7.38 -28.79 -19.66
CA HIS A 507 -8.30 -29.40 -20.62
C HIS A 507 -9.77 -29.45 -20.16
N ASP A 508 -10.59 -28.60 -20.79
CA ASP A 508 -11.94 -28.98 -21.24
C ASP A 508 -11.89 -29.13 -22.78
N LEU A 509 -11.54 -30.35 -23.23
CA LEU A 509 -11.21 -30.70 -24.63
C LEU A 509 -12.34 -30.48 -25.64
N GLU A 510 -13.58 -30.27 -25.19
CA GLU A 510 -14.73 -30.01 -26.08
C GLU A 510 -14.75 -28.56 -26.59
N SER A 511 -14.20 -27.60 -25.83
CA SER A 511 -14.23 -26.18 -26.19
C SER A 511 -13.27 -25.80 -27.34
N ILE A 512 -12.16 -26.53 -27.48
CA ILE A 512 -11.10 -26.26 -28.49
C ILE A 512 -11.47 -26.82 -29.87
N LYS A 513 -12.19 -27.95 -29.93
CA LYS A 513 -12.62 -28.54 -31.21
C LYS A 513 -13.61 -27.67 -31.99
N VAL A 514 -14.33 -26.76 -31.31
CA VAL A 514 -15.38 -25.95 -31.94
C VAL A 514 -14.82 -24.76 -32.73
N LYS A 515 -13.55 -24.34 -32.55
CA LYS A 515 -13.06 -23.08 -33.16
C LYS A 515 -11.80 -23.15 -34.02
N LEU A 516 -11.10 -24.28 -34.11
CA LEU A 516 -10.06 -24.49 -35.15
C LEU A 516 -10.65 -24.47 -36.58
N SER A 517 -11.98 -24.46 -36.73
CA SER A 517 -12.69 -24.32 -37.99
C SER A 517 -12.99 -22.86 -38.38
N HIS A 518 -12.73 -21.86 -37.53
CA HIS A 518 -13.06 -20.46 -37.82
C HIS A 518 -11.87 -19.52 -37.63
N GLY A 519 -11.34 -19.05 -38.76
CA GLY A 519 -10.84 -17.68 -38.83
C GLY A 519 -9.33 -17.52 -38.81
N SER A 520 -8.74 -17.70 -39.98
CA SER A 520 -7.50 -17.08 -40.44
C SER A 520 -7.58 -15.55 -40.39
N HIS A 521 -7.48 -14.93 -39.22
CA HIS A 521 -7.14 -13.51 -39.03
C HIS A 521 -6.55 -13.45 -37.61
N GLU A 522 -5.24 -13.27 -37.42
CA GLU A 522 -4.65 -11.94 -37.23
C GLU A 522 -3.12 -12.04 -37.36
N ASN A 523 -2.55 -11.43 -38.40
CA ASN A 523 -1.16 -10.99 -38.44
C ASN A 523 -1.05 -9.67 -37.65
N VAL A 524 -1.19 -9.73 -36.34
CA VAL A 524 -0.70 -8.69 -35.43
C VAL A 524 0.49 -9.28 -34.72
N SER A 525 1.64 -8.59 -34.76
CA SER A 525 2.84 -8.99 -34.02
C SER A 525 2.59 -8.82 -32.53
N ILE A 526 1.86 -9.77 -31.93
CA ILE A 526 1.54 -9.77 -30.51
C ILE A 526 2.80 -10.15 -29.73
N THR A 527 3.40 -9.18 -29.04
CA THR A 527 4.57 -9.35 -28.17
C THR A 527 4.24 -10.12 -26.89
N SER A 528 3.03 -9.98 -26.36
CA SER A 528 2.54 -10.75 -25.22
C SER A 528 1.02 -10.99 -25.34
N PRO A 529 0.53 -12.21 -25.08
CA PRO A 529 -0.90 -12.50 -25.10
C PRO A 529 -1.68 -11.76 -24.00
N PHE A 530 -0.98 -11.21 -23.00
CA PHE A 530 -1.55 -10.46 -21.88
C PHE A 530 -1.73 -8.95 -22.18
N ASP A 531 -1.30 -8.47 -23.36
CA ASP A 531 -1.28 -7.02 -23.67
C ASP A 531 -2.64 -6.50 -24.15
N LEU A 532 -3.54 -7.40 -24.56
CA LEU A 532 -4.89 -7.05 -24.97
C LEU A 532 -5.76 -7.08 -23.72
N GLY A 533 -6.14 -5.91 -23.18
CA GLY A 533 -7.17 -5.76 -22.14
C GLY A 533 -8.58 -6.22 -22.56
N THR A 534 -8.65 -7.14 -23.50
CA THR A 534 -9.79 -7.85 -24.04
C THR A 534 -9.44 -9.34 -23.93
N ASN A 535 -9.90 -9.94 -22.84
CA ASN A 535 -9.73 -11.34 -22.48
C ASN A 535 -10.07 -12.28 -23.65
N ASN A 536 -9.05 -12.77 -24.35
CA ASN A 536 -9.20 -14.01 -25.11
C ASN A 536 -8.46 -15.11 -24.35
N ILE A 537 -9.09 -15.57 -23.26
CA ILE A 537 -8.60 -16.62 -22.34
C ILE A 537 -8.06 -17.84 -23.13
N TYR A 538 -8.71 -18.19 -24.25
CA TYR A 538 -8.32 -19.29 -25.12
C TYR A 538 -6.96 -19.11 -25.81
N ASN A 539 -6.58 -17.88 -26.16
CA ASN A 539 -5.26 -17.58 -26.78
C ASN A 539 -4.12 -17.66 -25.76
N GLU A 540 -4.39 -17.33 -24.49
CA GLU A 540 -3.43 -17.46 -23.39
C GLU A 540 -3.19 -18.94 -23.07
N GLU A 541 -4.25 -19.71 -22.80
CA GLU A 541 -4.16 -21.15 -22.48
C GLU A 541 -3.41 -21.95 -23.56
N THR A 542 -3.71 -21.72 -24.83
CA THR A 542 -3.04 -22.42 -25.95
C THR A 542 -1.53 -22.14 -25.99
N LYS A 543 -1.12 -20.88 -25.75
CA LYS A 543 0.30 -20.50 -25.71
C LYS A 543 1.02 -21.10 -24.50
N ILE A 544 0.32 -21.23 -23.37
CA ILE A 544 0.87 -21.83 -22.15
C ILE A 544 1.09 -23.32 -22.36
N ILE A 545 0.13 -24.03 -22.95
CA ILE A 545 0.28 -25.45 -23.32
C ILE A 545 1.47 -25.63 -24.28
N ASP A 546 1.64 -24.76 -25.28
CA ASP A 546 2.79 -24.81 -26.19
C ASP A 546 4.13 -24.61 -25.45
N ILE A 547 4.20 -23.67 -24.50
CA ILE A 547 5.38 -23.46 -23.65
C ILE A 547 5.68 -24.72 -22.82
N LEU A 548 4.68 -25.25 -22.12
CA LEU A 548 4.81 -26.45 -21.27
C LEU A 548 5.25 -27.68 -22.10
N GLY A 549 4.61 -27.89 -23.25
CA GLY A 549 4.90 -28.99 -24.16
C GLY A 549 6.31 -28.92 -24.76
N LYS A 550 6.76 -27.73 -25.17
CA LYS A 550 8.14 -27.52 -25.64
C LYS A 550 9.15 -27.84 -24.56
N SER A 551 8.93 -27.37 -23.34
CA SER A 551 9.84 -27.63 -22.23
C SER A 551 9.89 -29.11 -21.85
N LEU A 552 8.74 -29.79 -21.83
CA LEU A 552 8.68 -31.23 -21.58
C LEU A 552 9.49 -32.00 -22.63
N LEU A 553 9.34 -31.64 -23.92
CA LEU A 553 10.09 -32.27 -25.00
C LEU A 553 11.61 -32.08 -24.86
N GLU A 554 12.07 -30.90 -24.43
CA GLU A 554 13.50 -30.67 -24.20
C GLU A 554 14.04 -31.43 -22.98
N ILE A 555 13.29 -31.50 -21.87
CA ILE A 555 13.66 -32.29 -20.68
C ILE A 555 13.77 -33.78 -21.03
N ILE A 556 12.84 -34.30 -21.84
CA ILE A 556 12.89 -35.67 -22.36
C ILE A 556 14.19 -35.94 -23.14
N LYS A 557 14.76 -34.94 -23.83
CA LYS A 557 16.00 -35.13 -24.61
C LYS A 557 17.24 -35.29 -23.74
N VAL A 558 17.24 -34.70 -22.54
CA VAL A 558 18.37 -34.79 -21.59
C VAL A 558 18.21 -35.94 -20.59
N ALA A 559 17.03 -36.56 -20.50
CA ALA A 559 16.75 -37.71 -19.66
C ALA A 559 17.58 -38.95 -20.04
N ASN A 560 18.10 -39.65 -19.02
CA ASN A 560 18.83 -40.90 -19.18
C ASN A 560 17.89 -42.06 -19.60
N ARG A 561 18.44 -43.25 -19.86
CA ARG A 561 17.65 -44.38 -20.41
C ARG A 561 16.61 -44.91 -19.41
N GLU A 562 16.90 -44.89 -18.12
CA GLU A 562 16.01 -45.36 -17.06
C GLU A 562 14.88 -44.35 -16.82
N GLU A 563 15.20 -43.06 -16.74
CA GLU A 563 14.22 -41.97 -16.63
C GLU A 563 13.24 -41.96 -17.82
N ARG A 564 13.73 -42.19 -19.05
CA ARG A 564 12.88 -42.34 -20.24
C ARG A 564 11.97 -43.56 -20.19
N ASN A 565 12.40 -44.64 -19.54
CA ASN A 565 11.58 -45.84 -19.37
C ASN A 565 10.48 -45.63 -18.31
N GLU A 566 10.79 -44.95 -17.20
CA GLU A 566 9.79 -44.55 -16.21
C GLU A 566 8.76 -43.59 -16.81
N LEU A 567 9.19 -42.65 -17.65
CA LEU A 567 8.26 -41.81 -18.42
C LEU A 567 7.36 -42.64 -19.34
N ARG A 568 7.90 -43.61 -20.08
CA ARG A 568 7.10 -44.50 -20.93
C ARG A 568 6.06 -45.27 -20.12
N LYS A 569 6.39 -45.67 -18.88
CA LYS A 569 5.46 -46.30 -17.96
C LYS A 569 4.41 -45.31 -17.45
N LEU A 570 4.81 -44.11 -17.01
CA LEU A 570 3.91 -43.06 -16.54
C LEU A 570 2.91 -42.62 -17.63
N ILE A 571 3.40 -42.40 -18.85
CA ILE A 571 2.59 -42.11 -20.03
C ILE A 571 1.66 -43.30 -20.32
N LYS A 572 2.16 -44.54 -20.37
CA LYS A 572 1.30 -45.72 -20.61
C LYS A 572 0.24 -45.94 -19.52
N TYR A 573 0.57 -45.67 -18.26
CA TYR A 573 -0.31 -45.86 -17.11
C TYR A 573 -1.40 -44.78 -17.04
N LYS A 574 -1.06 -43.52 -17.31
CA LYS A 574 -2.01 -42.40 -17.30
C LYS A 574 -2.75 -42.18 -18.64
N CYS A 575 -2.30 -42.75 -19.77
CA CYS A 575 -2.93 -42.63 -21.10
C CYS A 575 -4.03 -43.67 -21.40
N VAL A 576 -4.75 -44.18 -20.39
CA VAL A 576 -5.93 -45.03 -20.65
C VAL A 576 -7.10 -44.20 -21.23
N GLU A 577 -7.04 -42.86 -21.25
CA GLU A 577 -8.18 -42.02 -21.69
C GLU A 577 -8.05 -41.22 -23.00
N PHE A 578 -6.90 -41.09 -23.68
CA PHE A 578 -6.85 -40.33 -24.94
C PHE A 578 -5.93 -40.98 -26.01
N LYS A 579 -6.53 -41.43 -27.12
CA LYS A 579 -5.89 -42.25 -28.17
C LYS A 579 -5.11 -41.47 -29.25
N ASP A 580 -5.33 -40.18 -29.44
CA ASP A 580 -4.92 -39.53 -30.71
C ASP A 580 -3.66 -38.64 -30.64
N ASP A 581 -3.35 -37.94 -29.54
CA ASP A 581 -2.13 -37.09 -29.46
C ASP A 581 -0.86 -37.83 -29.00
N VAL A 582 -1.04 -39.03 -28.45
CA VAL A 582 0.04 -39.93 -28.03
C VAL A 582 0.87 -40.41 -29.23
N ARG A 583 0.28 -40.48 -30.44
CA ARG A 583 1.02 -40.82 -31.67
C ARG A 583 2.08 -39.80 -32.01
N THR A 584 1.83 -38.51 -31.80
CA THR A 584 2.76 -37.44 -32.17
C THR A 584 3.96 -37.42 -31.23
N VAL A 585 3.74 -37.50 -29.91
CA VAL A 585 4.80 -37.56 -28.90
C VAL A 585 5.59 -38.88 -28.98
N LEU A 586 4.92 -40.03 -29.17
CA LEU A 586 5.60 -41.31 -29.39
C LEU A 586 6.33 -41.38 -30.74
N SER A 587 5.84 -40.71 -31.78
CA SER A 587 6.53 -40.63 -33.08
C SER A 587 7.80 -39.79 -33.01
N LEU A 588 7.82 -38.73 -32.20
CA LEU A 588 9.02 -37.91 -31.94
C LEU A 588 10.04 -38.69 -31.10
N LEU A 589 9.59 -39.46 -30.10
CA LEU A 589 10.44 -40.38 -29.33
C LEU A 589 11.01 -41.52 -30.19
N LYS A 590 10.22 -42.11 -31.10
CA LYS A 590 10.67 -43.15 -32.05
C LYS A 590 11.58 -42.61 -33.16
N ARG A 591 11.35 -41.39 -33.65
CA ARG A 591 12.23 -40.73 -34.64
C ARG A 591 13.65 -40.49 -34.10
N LYS A 592 13.81 -40.28 -32.80
CA LYS A 592 15.15 -40.12 -32.20
C LYS A 592 15.87 -41.44 -31.90
N GLU A 593 15.15 -42.53 -31.62
CA GLU A 593 15.74 -43.88 -31.58
C GLU A 593 16.24 -44.33 -32.96
N SER A 594 15.60 -43.88 -34.05
CA SER A 594 16.04 -44.13 -35.42
C SER A 594 17.17 -43.21 -35.89
N CYS A 595 17.35 -42.03 -35.28
CA CYS A 595 18.45 -41.10 -35.61
C CYS A 595 19.74 -41.29 -34.77
N LYS A 596 19.82 -42.28 -33.87
CA LYS A 596 21.05 -42.60 -33.12
C LYS A 596 21.56 -44.04 -33.31
N LEU A 597 21.12 -44.73 -34.36
CA LEU A 597 21.56 -46.09 -34.70
C LEU A 597 22.28 -46.19 -36.06
N ILE A 598 22.64 -45.08 -36.69
CA ILE A 598 23.57 -45.06 -37.83
C ILE A 598 24.60 -43.96 -37.58
N GLU A 599 25.57 -44.28 -36.75
CA GLU A 599 26.98 -43.87 -36.90
C GLU A 599 27.78 -44.89 -36.07
N ASN A 600 27.85 -46.10 -36.61
CA ASN A 600 28.87 -47.07 -36.23
C ASN A 600 30.11 -46.73 -37.05
N TYR A 601 31.26 -46.69 -36.37
CA TYR A 601 32.56 -47.11 -36.86
C TYR A 601 32.96 -46.69 -38.28
N SER A 602 33.80 -45.67 -38.35
CA SER A 602 35.10 -45.77 -39.03
C SER A 602 36.15 -45.12 -38.15
#